data_AF-A0A2N9NU92-F1
#
_entry.id   AF-A0A2N9NU92-F1
#
_cell.length_a   1.000
_cell.length_b   1.000
_cell.length_c   1.000
_cell.angle_alpha   90.00
_cell.angle_beta   90.00
_cell.angle_gamma   90.00
#
_symmetry.space_group_name_H-M   'P 1'
#
loop_
_entity.id
_entity.type
_entity.pdbx_description
1 polymer ?
#
loop_
_entity_poly.entity_id
_entity_poly.type
_entity_poly.pdbx_seq_one_letter_code
_entity_poly.pdbx_strand_id
1 'polypeptide(L)'
;MVEILKQHPGKVFRFEDAFETKSLVSELGIADRFSQNPPNVPTSQRSIQAVTYGQHPSHFILVVLCLGNPDPHNGYVICCYPKSRISPSQFMDMSKKTLTDATTVGAKVFWNASRDK
;
A
#
# COMPACT_ATOMS: atom_id res chain seq x y z
N MET A 1 -3.40 -14.56 -4.97
CA MET A 1 -3.84 -13.81 -3.77
C MET A 1 -5.11 -12.99 -4.01
N VAL A 2 -5.27 -12.30 -5.14
CA VAL A 2 -6.47 -11.47 -5.44
C VAL A 2 -7.79 -12.27 -5.34
N GLU A 3 -7.74 -13.58 -5.60
CA GLU A 3 -8.91 -14.46 -5.52
C GLU A 3 -9.57 -14.48 -4.14
N ILE A 4 -8.80 -14.39 -3.04
CA ILE A 4 -9.36 -14.38 -1.68
C ILE A 4 -10.29 -13.16 -1.45
N LEU A 5 -9.98 -12.04 -2.11
CA LEU A 5 -10.79 -10.82 -2.06
C LEU A 5 -12.11 -10.97 -2.82
N LYS A 6 -12.15 -11.85 -3.81
CA LYS A 6 -13.37 -12.19 -4.55
C LYS A 6 -14.25 -13.15 -3.75
N GLN A 7 -13.64 -14.13 -3.07
CA GLN A 7 -14.35 -15.10 -2.24
C GLN A 7 -14.95 -14.46 -0.97
N HIS A 8 -14.37 -13.34 -0.50
CA HIS A 8 -14.79 -12.65 0.73
C HIS A 8 -14.96 -11.14 0.53
N PRO A 9 -15.96 -10.68 -0.27
CA PRO A 9 -16.11 -9.29 -0.69
C PRO A 9 -16.47 -8.31 0.45
N GLY A 10 -16.84 -8.81 1.63
CA GLY A 10 -17.24 -8.01 2.79
C GLY A 10 -16.22 -7.99 3.94
N LYS A 11 -15.06 -8.63 3.78
CA LYS A 11 -14.04 -8.71 4.84
C LYS A 11 -12.94 -7.68 4.61
N VAL A 12 -12.31 -7.22 5.69
CA VAL A 12 -11.09 -6.43 5.61
C VAL A 12 -9.91 -7.40 5.67
N PHE A 13 -8.90 -7.18 4.83
CA PHE A 13 -7.66 -7.97 4.83
C PHE A 13 -6.46 -7.08 5.08
N ARG A 14 -5.47 -7.61 5.81
CA ARG A 14 -4.16 -6.99 5.99
C ARG A 14 -3.10 -8.06 5.76
N PHE A 15 -2.16 -7.78 4.87
CA PHE A 15 -1.03 -8.66 4.54
C PHE A 15 0.28 -7.94 4.88
N GLU A 16 1.13 -8.61 5.64
CA GLU A 16 2.45 -8.13 6.05
C GLU A 16 3.55 -9.16 5.76
N ASP A 17 3.18 -10.38 5.35
CA ASP A 17 4.12 -11.41 4.93
C ASP A 17 4.77 -11.03 3.59
N ALA A 18 6.08 -11.23 3.49
CA ALA A 18 6.87 -10.80 2.35
C ALA A 18 6.52 -11.55 1.05
N PHE A 19 6.10 -12.81 1.13
CA PHE A 19 5.71 -13.60 -0.03
C PHE A 19 4.30 -13.21 -0.50
N GLU A 20 3.33 -13.17 0.42
CA GLU A 20 1.95 -12.80 0.12
C GLU A 20 1.84 -11.40 -0.48
N THR A 21 2.56 -10.45 0.13
CA THR A 21 2.51 -9.05 -0.30
C THR A 21 3.15 -8.86 -1.67
N LYS A 22 4.31 -9.48 -1.94
CA LYS A 22 4.94 -9.44 -3.28
C LYS A 22 4.06 -10.09 -4.35
N SER A 23 3.44 -11.24 -4.05
CA SER A 23 2.50 -11.89 -4.98
C SER A 23 1.34 -10.95 -5.30
N LEU A 24 0.73 -10.34 -4.29
CA LEU A 24 -0.41 -9.44 -4.47
C LEU A 24 -0.03 -8.16 -5.23
N VAL A 25 1.11 -7.53 -4.93
CA VAL A 25 1.61 -6.37 -5.69
C VAL A 25 1.83 -6.71 -7.18
N SER A 26 2.37 -7.90 -7.46
CA SER A 26 2.58 -8.40 -8.82
C SER A 26 1.26 -8.69 -9.54
N GLU A 27 0.33 -9.39 -8.89
CA GLU A 27 -1.01 -9.69 -9.42
C GLU A 27 -1.84 -8.44 -9.71
N LEU A 28 -1.64 -7.36 -8.96
CA LEU A 28 -2.29 -6.07 -9.18
C LEU A 28 -1.63 -5.24 -10.29
N GLY A 29 -0.46 -5.65 -10.79
CA GLY A 29 0.26 -4.92 -11.85
C GLY A 29 0.68 -3.51 -11.45
N ILE A 30 1.03 -3.30 -10.17
CA ILE A 30 1.43 -1.99 -9.61
C ILE A 30 2.87 -1.97 -9.09
N ALA A 31 3.64 -3.03 -9.31
CA ALA A 31 5.01 -3.15 -8.81
C ALA A 31 5.93 -2.03 -9.32
N ASP A 32 5.77 -1.66 -10.59
CA ASP A 32 6.49 -0.57 -11.28
C ASP A 32 6.19 0.81 -10.70
N ARG A 33 5.10 0.95 -9.95
CA ARG A 33 4.73 2.20 -9.28
C ARG A 33 5.52 2.45 -8.00
N PHE A 34 6.37 1.53 -7.58
CA PHE A 34 7.21 1.69 -6.40
C PHE A 34 8.68 1.81 -6.80
N SER A 35 9.39 2.78 -6.23
CA SER A 35 10.84 2.89 -6.40
C SER A 35 11.55 2.17 -5.27
N GLN A 36 12.40 1.20 -5.58
CA GLN A 36 13.30 0.60 -4.58
C GLN A 36 14.42 1.55 -4.15
N ASN A 37 14.66 2.62 -4.92
CA ASN A 37 15.64 3.65 -4.63
C ASN A 37 14.97 5.03 -4.84
N PRO A 38 14.14 5.49 -3.89
CA PRO A 38 13.45 6.76 -4.03
C PRO A 38 14.47 7.92 -4.19
N PRO A 39 14.27 8.82 -5.16
CA PRO A 39 15.21 9.91 -5.41
C PRO A 39 15.29 10.83 -4.18
N ASN A 40 16.49 11.30 -3.85
CA ASN A 40 16.74 12.21 -2.73
C ASN A 40 16.42 11.64 -1.33
N VAL A 41 16.41 10.31 -1.18
CA VAL A 41 16.39 9.64 0.12
C VAL A 41 17.57 8.68 0.22
N PRO A 42 18.51 8.91 1.17
CA PRO A 42 19.56 7.95 1.45
C PRO A 42 18.97 6.59 1.83
N THR A 43 19.61 5.49 1.44
CA THR A 43 19.17 4.13 1.81
C THR A 43 19.19 3.87 3.32
N SER A 44 19.97 4.64 4.07
CA SER A 44 19.97 4.64 5.54
C SER A 44 18.78 5.36 6.17
N GLN A 45 18.02 6.14 5.39
CA GLN A 45 16.86 6.88 5.87
C GLN A 45 15.57 6.12 5.55
N ARG A 46 14.67 6.03 6.54
CA ARG A 46 13.36 5.43 6.37
C ARG A 46 12.52 6.22 5.36
N SER A 47 11.98 5.51 4.38
CA SER A 47 11.08 6.01 3.34
C SER A 47 9.86 5.12 3.23
N ILE A 48 8.73 5.75 2.95
CA ILE A 48 7.44 5.08 2.83
C ILE A 48 6.79 5.56 1.54
N GLN A 49 6.42 4.63 0.69
CA GLN A 49 5.71 4.91 -0.56
C GLN A 49 4.34 4.27 -0.48
N ALA A 50 3.30 4.97 -0.91
CA ALA A 50 1.96 4.43 -0.92
C ALA A 50 1.33 4.54 -2.31
N VAL A 51 0.62 3.47 -2.67
CA VAL A 51 -0.22 3.40 -3.86
C VAL A 51 -1.59 2.94 -3.43
N THR A 52 -2.61 3.67 -3.88
CA THR A 52 -4.01 3.24 -3.78
C THR A 52 -4.43 2.57 -5.08
N TYR A 53 -5.18 1.50 -4.97
CA TYR A 53 -5.72 0.74 -6.08
C TYR A 53 -7.23 0.58 -5.91
N GLY A 54 -7.98 1.32 -6.71
CA GLY A 54 -9.44 1.35 -6.67
C GLY A 54 -10.13 0.51 -7.75
N GLN A 55 -9.37 -0.11 -8.66
CA GLN A 55 -9.94 -0.81 -9.82
C GLN A 55 -10.45 -2.22 -9.48
N HIS A 56 -10.14 -2.77 -8.31
CA HIS A 56 -10.67 -4.07 -7.88
C HIS A 56 -12.19 -3.99 -7.65
N PRO A 57 -13.01 -4.98 -8.10
CA PRO A 57 -14.47 -4.88 -8.04
C PRO A 57 -15.02 -4.86 -6.61
N SER A 58 -14.44 -5.61 -5.67
CA SER A 58 -14.98 -5.73 -4.30
C SER A 58 -14.26 -4.89 -3.24
N HIS A 59 -13.04 -4.42 -3.51
CA HIS A 59 -12.20 -3.77 -2.49
C HIS A 59 -11.51 -2.51 -3.01
N PHE A 60 -11.28 -1.56 -2.13
CA PHE A 60 -10.20 -0.59 -2.27
C PHE A 60 -8.94 -1.17 -1.63
N ILE A 61 -7.79 -1.03 -2.28
CA ILE A 61 -6.54 -1.62 -1.81
C ILE A 61 -5.53 -0.51 -1.60
N LEU A 62 -4.93 -0.46 -0.42
CA LEU A 62 -3.80 0.40 -0.09
C LEU A 62 -2.56 -0.49 -0.01
N VAL A 63 -1.56 -0.19 -0.82
CA VAL A 63 -0.25 -0.84 -0.78
C VAL A 63 0.77 0.17 -0.32
N VAL A 64 1.50 -0.18 0.74
CA VAL A 64 2.55 0.64 1.33
C VAL A 64 3.86 -0.11 1.21
N LEU A 65 4.90 0.53 0.68
CA LEU A 65 6.27 0.04 0.66
C LEU A 65 7.09 0.82 1.67
N CYS A 66 7.63 0.12 2.66
CA CYS A 66 8.57 0.65 3.64
C CYS A 66 10.00 0.24 3.25
N LEU A 67 10.92 1.20 3.21
CA LEU A 67 12.34 0.98 2.93
C LEU A 67 13.19 1.80 3.92
N GLY A 68 14.25 1.21 4.45
CA GLY A 68 15.27 1.88 5.26
C GLY A 68 16.28 0.86 5.77
N ASN A 69 17.56 1.24 5.91
CA ASN A 69 18.57 0.34 6.44
C ASN A 69 19.18 0.89 7.75
N PRO A 70 19.19 0.13 8.86
CA PRO A 70 18.53 -1.16 9.09
C PRO A 70 17.10 -0.97 9.63
N ASP A 71 16.08 -1.15 8.79
CA ASP A 71 14.67 -1.20 9.24
C ASP A 71 14.14 -2.65 9.12
N PRO A 72 13.75 -3.29 10.23
CA PRO A 72 13.18 -4.65 10.21
C PRO A 72 11.80 -4.71 9.53
N HIS A 73 11.16 -3.57 9.28
CA HIS A 73 9.88 -3.45 8.61
C HIS A 73 9.99 -3.19 7.10
N ASN A 74 11.17 -3.42 6.51
CA ASN A 74 11.35 -3.34 5.08
C ASN A 74 10.44 -4.31 4.33
N GLY A 75 9.75 -3.79 3.32
CA GLY A 75 8.84 -4.57 2.49
C GLY A 75 7.48 -3.92 2.32
N TYR A 76 6.53 -4.72 1.84
CA TYR A 76 5.19 -4.26 1.53
C TYR A 76 4.24 -4.55 2.70
N VAL A 77 3.32 -3.62 2.93
CA VAL A 77 2.13 -3.81 3.77
C VAL A 77 0.93 -3.50 2.89
N ILE A 78 -0.04 -4.42 2.87
CA ILE A 78 -1.23 -4.28 2.02
C ILE A 78 -2.48 -4.34 2.88
N CYS A 79 -3.32 -3.32 2.76
CA CYS A 79 -4.62 -3.24 3.39
C CYS A 79 -5.72 -3.25 2.33
N CYS A 80 -6.63 -4.22 2.39
CA CYS A 80 -7.78 -4.31 1.50
C CYS A 80 -9.06 -3.99 2.29
N TYR A 81 -9.80 -2.99 1.85
CA TYR A 81 -11.04 -2.56 2.46
C TYR A 81 -12.22 -2.83 1.53
N PRO A 82 -13.30 -3.45 2.01
CA PRO A 82 -14.44 -3.78 1.17
C PRO A 82 -15.21 -2.52 0.78
N LYS A 83 -15.48 -2.36 -0.52
CA LYS A 83 -16.23 -1.21 -1.07
C LYS A 83 -17.66 -1.12 -0.56
N SER A 84 -18.22 -2.23 -0.09
CA SER A 84 -19.55 -2.26 0.53
C SER A 84 -19.62 -1.55 1.87
N ARG A 85 -18.47 -1.27 2.52
CA ARG A 85 -18.43 -0.65 3.86
C ARG A 85 -17.93 0.79 3.86
N ILE A 86 -17.15 1.19 2.86
CA ILE A 86 -16.53 2.51 2.82
C ILE A 86 -16.65 3.13 1.43
N SER A 87 -16.80 4.45 1.38
CA SER A 87 -16.77 5.21 0.14
C SER A 87 -15.32 5.44 -0.34
N PRO A 88 -15.11 5.81 -1.62
CA PRO A 88 -13.79 6.22 -2.11
C PRO A 88 -13.16 7.36 -1.30
N SER A 89 -13.96 8.35 -0.87
CA SER A 89 -13.49 9.48 -0.06
C SER A 89 -13.01 9.02 1.31
N GLN A 90 -13.80 8.19 2.00
CA GLN A 90 -13.43 7.60 3.29
C GLN A 90 -12.15 6.76 3.17
N PHE A 91 -12.02 5.97 2.10
CA PHE A 91 -10.82 5.20 1.84
C PHE A 91 -9.57 6.08 1.66
N MET A 92 -9.69 7.18 0.90
CA MET A 92 -8.58 8.12 0.73
C MET A 92 -8.20 8.81 2.03
N ASP A 93 -9.17 9.21 2.86
CA ASP A 93 -8.91 9.83 4.16
C ASP A 93 -8.24 8.84 5.13
N MET A 94 -8.71 7.60 5.17
CA MET A 94 -8.06 6.52 5.94
C MET A 94 -6.63 6.29 5.47
N SER A 95 -6.41 6.20 4.15
CA SER A 95 -5.08 5.99 3.57
C SER A 95 -4.12 7.13 3.94
N LYS A 96 -4.60 8.38 3.91
CA LYS A 96 -3.83 9.55 4.37
C LYS A 96 -3.49 9.45 5.85
N LYS A 97 -4.47 9.14 6.70
CA LYS A 97 -4.24 9.00 8.14
C LYS A 97 -3.19 7.93 8.44
N THR A 98 -3.26 6.76 7.80
CA THR A 98 -2.27 5.68 7.96
C THR A 98 -0.85 6.14 7.63
N LEU A 99 -0.67 7.01 6.64
CA LEU A 99 0.64 7.54 6.28
C LEU A 99 1.08 8.72 7.16
N THR A 100 0.15 9.57 7.61
CA THR A 100 0.47 10.65 8.54
C THR A 100 1.02 10.09 9.85
N ASP A 101 0.42 9.02 10.38
CA ASP A 101 0.93 8.33 11.56
C ASP A 101 2.36 7.81 11.32
N ALA A 102 2.68 7.44 10.08
CA ALA A 102 4.01 7.01 9.67
C ALA A 102 5.01 8.17 9.45
N THR A 103 4.56 9.38 9.08
CA THR A 103 5.43 10.57 9.05
C THR A 103 5.84 11.02 10.45
N THR A 104 5.00 10.80 11.46
CA THR A 104 5.30 11.10 12.87
C THR A 104 6.51 10.29 13.39
N VAL A 105 6.81 9.15 12.78
CA VAL A 105 8.01 8.33 13.05
C VAL A 105 9.20 8.66 12.13
N GLY A 106 9.22 9.86 11.54
CA GLY A 106 10.38 10.41 10.81
C GLY A 106 10.60 9.85 9.40
N ALA A 107 9.62 9.12 8.85
CA ALA A 107 9.71 8.59 7.49
C ALA A 107 9.32 9.65 6.44
N LYS A 108 10.05 9.68 5.32
CA LYS A 108 9.62 10.45 4.13
C LYS A 108 8.51 9.69 3.41
N VAL A 109 7.33 10.28 3.30
CA VAL A 109 6.16 9.69 2.63
C VAL A 109 6.00 10.20 1.20
N PHE A 110 5.74 9.29 0.27
CA PHE A 110 5.44 9.58 -1.13
C PHE A 110 4.10 8.98 -1.54
N TRP A 111 3.31 9.75 -2.28
CA TRP A 111 2.11 9.27 -2.95
C TRP A 111 2.43 9.02 -4.41
N ASN A 112 2.45 7.75 -4.81
CA ASN A 112 2.54 7.41 -6.22
C ASN A 112 1.10 7.30 -6.75
N ALA A 113 0.56 8.45 -7.15
CA ALA A 113 -0.77 8.54 -7.72
C ALA A 113 -0.86 7.69 -8.99
N SER A 114 -1.91 6.87 -9.09
CA SER A 114 -2.38 6.32 -10.35
C SER A 114 -2.56 7.48 -11.34
N ARG A 115 -1.77 7.52 -12.42
CA ARG A 115 -2.28 8.15 -13.64
C ARG A 115 -3.36 7.21 -14.16
N ASP A 116 -4.59 7.37 -13.68
CA ASP A 116 -5.75 6.88 -14.40
C ASP A 116 -5.74 7.63 -15.75
N LYS A 117 -5.32 6.92 -16.80
CA LYS A 117 -5.51 7.29 -18.19
C LYS A 117 -6.69 6.51 -18.73
#